data_AF-A0AAJ1B9B5-F1
#
_entry.id   AF-A0AAJ1B9B5-F1
#
_cell.length_a   1.000
_cell.length_b   1.000
_cell.length_c   1.000
_cell.angle_alpha   90.00
_cell.angle_beta   90.00
_cell.angle_gamma   90.00
#
_symmetry.space_group_name_H-M   'P 1'
#
loop_
_entity.id
_entity.type
_entity.pdbx_description
1 polymer ?
#
loop_
_entity_poly.entity_id
_entity_poly.type
_entity_poly.pdbx_seq_one_letter_code
_entity_poly.pdbx_strand_id
1 'polypeptide(L)'
;MKPNHHLDFVRIKLITEKRLYSEEELTSSQKVVQFISKELAECDREVLCILNCNAKCQVINMNVVSMGSLTETLVTGRELFKSAILSNARGVILIHNHPSGNFTPSKEDFLVTTKMCIGGDILGIDVWDHIIIAGGSG
;
A
#
# COMPACT_ATOMS: atom_id res chain seq x y z
N MET A 1 -41.06 -17.17 17.48
CA MET A 1 -40.85 -16.18 16.40
C MET A 1 -39.54 -16.51 15.71
N LYS A 2 -39.53 -16.71 14.39
CA LYS A 2 -38.26 -16.83 13.63
C LYS A 2 -37.65 -15.44 13.49
N PRO A 3 -36.32 -15.26 13.60
CA PRO A 3 -35.70 -13.95 13.35
C PRO A 3 -35.98 -13.56 11.90
N ASN A 4 -36.51 -12.36 11.68
CA ASN A 4 -36.53 -11.75 10.36
C ASN A 4 -35.09 -11.52 9.92
N HIS A 5 -34.56 -12.43 9.10
CA HIS A 5 -33.30 -12.19 8.39
C HIS A 5 -33.60 -11.20 7.26
N HIS A 6 -33.54 -9.91 7.57
CA HIS A 6 -33.45 -8.88 6.55
C HIS A 6 -32.07 -8.99 5.89
N LEU A 7 -32.05 -9.06 4.57
CA LEU A 7 -30.83 -9.16 3.77
C LEU A 7 -30.52 -7.77 3.25
N ASP A 8 -29.44 -7.17 3.76
CA ASP A 8 -29.05 -5.82 3.35
C ASP A 8 -28.39 -5.86 1.97
N PHE A 9 -28.88 -5.02 1.06
CA PHE A 9 -28.19 -4.78 -0.21
C PHE A 9 -27.07 -3.76 0.00
N VAL A 10 -25.82 -4.19 -0.16
CA VAL A 10 -24.65 -3.33 0.05
C VAL A 10 -23.96 -2.99 -1.27
N ARG A 11 -23.47 -1.74 -1.38
CA ARG A 11 -22.56 -1.29 -2.45
C ARG A 11 -21.23 -0.92 -1.81
N ILE A 12 -20.14 -1.45 -2.34
CA ILE A 12 -18.79 -1.05 -1.94
C ILE A 12 -18.26 -0.05 -2.95
N LYS A 13 -17.68 1.06 -2.46
CA LYS A 13 -17.04 2.07 -3.29
C LYS A 13 -15.81 2.61 -2.55
N LEU A 14 -14.72 2.81 -3.29
CA LEU A 14 -13.56 3.52 -2.79
C LEU A 14 -13.85 5.03 -2.78
N ILE A 15 -13.63 5.68 -1.64
CA ILE A 15 -13.79 7.13 -1.49
C ILE A 15 -12.42 7.76 -1.64
N THR A 16 -12.31 8.75 -2.52
CA THR A 16 -11.04 9.43 -2.82
C THR A 16 -10.99 10.74 -2.04
N GLU A 17 -10.00 10.89 -1.17
CA GLU A 17 -9.74 12.14 -0.46
C GLU A 17 -8.86 13.07 -1.30
N LYS A 18 -7.70 12.56 -1.73
CA LYS A 18 -6.73 13.25 -2.62
C LYS A 18 -6.50 12.40 -3.87
N ARG A 19 -6.47 13.04 -5.05
CA ARG A 19 -6.07 12.37 -6.30
C ARG A 19 -4.55 12.28 -6.35
N LEU A 20 -4.05 11.06 -6.29
CA LEU A 20 -2.65 10.74 -6.55
C LEU A 20 -2.61 9.86 -7.79
N TYR A 21 -2.11 10.39 -8.90
CA TYR A 21 -2.05 9.72 -10.19
C TYR A 21 -0.69 9.96 -10.83
N SER A 22 -0.08 8.91 -11.39
CA SER A 22 1.14 9.06 -12.19
C SER A 22 0.79 9.03 -13.67
N GLU A 23 1.17 10.07 -14.42
CA GLU A 23 1.07 10.06 -15.89
C GLU A 23 2.14 9.15 -16.50
N GLU A 24 3.30 9.05 -15.84
CA GLU A 24 4.39 8.17 -16.22
C GLU A 24 4.32 6.80 -15.54
N GLU A 25 4.95 5.83 -16.21
CA GLU A 25 5.22 4.51 -15.64
C GLU A 25 6.32 4.60 -14.58
N LEU A 26 6.07 4.01 -13.41
CA LEU A 26 7.03 3.94 -12.31
C LEU A 26 7.93 2.71 -12.44
N THR A 27 8.82 2.75 -13.42
CA THR A 27 9.68 1.60 -13.78
C THR A 27 10.98 1.49 -12.97
N SER A 28 11.19 2.35 -11.97
CA SER A 28 12.35 2.28 -11.07
C SER A 28 12.02 2.79 -9.67
N SER A 29 12.73 2.29 -8.66
CA SER A 29 12.56 2.73 -7.27
C SER A 29 12.79 4.23 -7.11
N GLN A 30 13.73 4.84 -7.85
CA GLN A 30 13.95 6.29 -7.82
C GLN A 30 12.72 7.07 -8.31
N LYS A 31 12.06 6.61 -9.38
CA LYS A 31 10.83 7.24 -9.86
C LYS A 31 9.70 7.12 -8.83
N VAL A 32 9.58 5.96 -8.18
CA VAL A 32 8.58 5.77 -7.11
C VAL A 32 8.86 6.70 -5.94
N VAL A 33 10.12 6.79 -5.49
CA VAL A 33 10.51 7.68 -4.39
C VAL A 33 10.21 9.14 -4.76
N GLN A 34 10.63 9.61 -5.93
CA GLN A 34 10.32 10.99 -6.39
C GLN A 34 8.82 11.28 -6.48
N PHE A 35 8.03 10.28 -6.88
CA PHE A 35 6.58 10.41 -6.98
C PHE A 35 5.91 10.54 -5.60
N ILE A 36 6.40 9.82 -4.60
CA ILE A 36 5.76 9.73 -3.27
C ILE A 36 6.39 10.64 -2.22
N SER A 37 7.57 11.21 -2.50
CA SER A 37 8.39 11.88 -1.49
C SER A 37 7.66 13.06 -0.84
N LYS A 38 6.92 13.86 -1.62
CA LYS A 38 6.11 14.98 -1.11
C LYS A 38 5.00 14.53 -0.16
N GLU A 39 4.37 13.40 -0.45
CA GLU A 39 3.24 12.84 0.29
C GLU A 39 3.70 12.23 1.62
N LEU A 40 4.93 11.70 1.67
CA LEU A 40 5.51 11.12 2.89
C LEU A 40 6.34 12.12 3.70
N ALA A 41 6.79 13.23 3.10
CA ALA A 41 7.58 14.26 3.77
C ALA A 41 6.85 14.90 4.96
N GLU A 42 5.52 14.94 4.92
CA GLU A 42 4.70 15.49 6.02
C GLU A 42 4.39 14.45 7.11
N CYS A 43 4.84 13.20 6.95
CA CYS A 43 4.52 12.14 7.89
C CYS A 43 5.54 12.06 9.03
N ASP A 44 5.12 12.45 10.23
CA ASP A 44 5.92 12.39 11.46
C ASP A 44 5.93 11.00 12.14
N ARG A 45 5.23 10.02 11.54
CA ARG A 45 5.07 8.64 12.03
C ARG A 45 5.54 7.63 10.99
N GLU A 46 5.89 6.44 11.45
CA GLU A 46 6.05 5.28 10.56
C GLU A 46 4.71 4.95 9.91
N VAL A 47 4.74 4.74 8.60
CA VAL A 47 3.58 4.46 7.77
C VAL A 47 3.97 3.40 6.76
N LEU A 48 3.15 2.35 6.71
CA LEU A 48 3.13 1.43 5.59
C LEU A 48 1.95 1.80 4.70
N CYS A 49 2.24 2.07 3.45
CA CYS A 49 1.26 2.34 2.43
C CYS A 49 1.54 1.50 1.19
N ILE A 50 0.54 1.45 0.31
CA ILE A 50 0.70 0.83 -1.00
C ILE A 50 0.30 1.80 -2.10
N LEU A 51 0.99 1.68 -3.23
CA LEU A 51 0.57 2.24 -4.51
C LEU A 51 -0.14 1.15 -5.30
N ASN A 52 -1.42 1.38 -5.57
CA ASN A 52 -2.22 0.50 -6.41
C ASN A 52 -1.96 0.88 -7.87
N CYS A 53 -1.49 -0.08 -8.68
CA CYS A 53 -1.02 0.20 -10.03
C CYS A 53 -1.81 -0.56 -11.10
N ASN A 54 -1.94 0.03 -12.27
CA ASN A 54 -2.50 -0.63 -13.46
C ASN A 54 -1.45 -1.52 -14.15
N ALA A 55 -1.82 -2.24 -15.21
CA ALA A 55 -0.91 -3.15 -15.91
C ALA A 55 0.31 -2.50 -16.59
N LYS A 56 0.36 -1.16 -16.67
CA LYS A 56 1.51 -0.39 -17.19
C LYS A 56 2.40 0.17 -16.08
N CYS A 57 2.23 -0.27 -14.83
CA CYS A 57 2.93 0.29 -13.68
C CYS A 57 2.66 1.80 -13.47
N GLN A 58 1.44 2.26 -13.81
CA GLN A 58 1.00 3.62 -13.47
C GLN A 58 0.12 3.58 -12.22
N VAL A 59 0.32 4.56 -11.32
CA VAL A 59 -0.38 4.65 -10.05
C VAL A 59 -1.83 5.08 -10.28
N ILE A 60 -2.75 4.27 -9.78
CA ILE A 60 -4.19 4.53 -9.74
C ILE A 60 -4.52 5.37 -8.49
N ASN A 61 -4.00 4.95 -7.34
CA ASN A 61 -4.11 5.66 -6.06
C ASN A 61 -3.09 5.11 -5.04
N MET A 62 -3.00 5.79 -3.91
CA MET A 62 -2.26 5.37 -2.72
C MET A 62 -3.25 5.05 -1.60
N ASN A 63 -2.94 4.03 -0.81
CA ASN A 63 -3.68 3.72 0.41
C ASN A 63 -2.72 3.47 1.57
N VAL A 64 -2.94 4.17 2.68
CA VAL A 64 -2.26 3.89 3.95
C VAL A 64 -2.84 2.61 4.57
N VAL A 65 -1.99 1.62 4.79
CA VAL A 65 -2.36 0.31 5.35
C VAL A 65 -2.18 0.31 6.86
N SER A 66 -1.11 0.93 7.35
CA SER A 66 -0.82 1.05 8.79
C SER A 66 -0.12 2.37 9.08
N MET A 67 -0.38 2.94 10.27
CA MET A 67 0.31 4.11 10.82
C MET A 67 0.74 3.82 12.26
N GLY A 68 1.98 4.16 12.61
CA GLY A 68 2.64 3.80 13.86
C GLY A 68 3.65 2.66 13.67
N SER A 69 4.13 2.10 14.79
CA SER A 69 5.15 1.05 14.75
C SER A 69 4.67 -0.17 13.96
N LEU A 70 5.50 -0.62 13.02
CA LEU A 70 5.22 -1.79 12.20
C LEU A 70 5.45 -3.08 13.01
N THR A 71 4.38 -3.71 13.50
CA THR A 71 4.45 -5.10 14.00
C THR A 71 3.75 -6.05 13.03
N GLU A 72 4.28 -7.27 12.86
CA GLU A 72 3.73 -8.28 11.94
C GLU A 72 2.23 -8.58 12.20
N THR A 73 1.78 -8.42 13.44
CA THR A 73 0.38 -8.60 13.85
C THR A 73 -0.55 -7.49 13.38
N LEU A 74 -0.04 -6.30 13.02
CA LEU A 74 -0.83 -5.14 12.61
C LEU A 74 -1.05 -5.06 11.10
N VAL A 75 -0.22 -5.70 10.27
CA VAL A 75 -0.37 -5.66 8.81
C VAL A 75 -0.80 -7.01 8.27
N THR A 76 -2.04 -7.08 7.82
CA THR A 76 -2.60 -8.30 7.22
C THR A 76 -2.91 -8.10 5.73
N GLY A 77 -2.88 -9.21 4.97
CA GLY A 77 -3.19 -9.16 3.53
C GLY A 77 -4.59 -8.64 3.24
N ARG A 78 -5.55 -8.85 4.16
CA ARG A 78 -6.91 -8.31 4.00
C ARG A 78 -6.97 -6.79 4.08
N GLU A 79 -6.09 -6.13 4.84
CA GLU A 79 -6.06 -4.66 4.92
C GLU A 79 -5.34 -4.09 3.69
N LEU A 80 -4.22 -4.72 3.33
CA LEU A 80 -3.41 -4.31 2.19
C LEU A 80 -4.17 -4.47 0.86
N PHE A 81 -4.64 -5.69 0.55
CA PHE A 81 -5.26 -5.99 -0.74
C PHE A 81 -6.68 -5.44 -0.90
N LYS A 82 -7.34 -4.99 0.17
CA LYS A 82 -8.70 -4.42 0.05
C LYS A 82 -8.74 -3.23 -0.88
N SER A 83 -7.80 -2.29 -0.74
CA SER A 83 -7.74 -1.12 -1.63
C SER A 83 -7.32 -1.51 -3.05
N ALA A 84 -6.40 -2.47 -3.20
CA ALA A 84 -5.97 -2.98 -4.50
C ALA A 84 -7.13 -3.60 -5.28
N ILE A 85 -7.91 -4.49 -4.64
CA ILE A 85 -9.11 -5.11 -5.21
C ILE A 85 -10.12 -4.05 -5.63
N LEU A 86 -10.44 -3.10 -4.74
CA LEU A 86 -11.40 -2.04 -5.04
C LEU A 86 -10.92 -1.05 -6.11
N SER A 87 -9.61 -0.98 -6.33
CA SER A 87 -8.99 -0.15 -7.36
C SER A 87 -8.82 -0.86 -8.71
N ASN A 88 -9.16 -2.15 -8.79
CA ASN A 88 -8.83 -3.02 -9.93
C ASN A 88 -7.33 -2.98 -10.28
N ALA A 89 -6.49 -2.99 -9.24
CA ALA A 89 -5.04 -2.97 -9.40
C ALA A 89 -4.53 -4.28 -10.02
N ARG A 90 -3.59 -4.17 -10.96
CA ARG A 90 -2.84 -5.33 -11.48
C ARG A 90 -1.73 -5.73 -10.52
N GLY A 91 -1.14 -4.76 -9.85
CA GLY A 91 -0.07 -4.96 -8.88
C GLY A 91 0.03 -3.80 -7.91
N VAL A 92 0.83 -4.00 -6.88
CA VAL A 92 1.08 -3.05 -5.80
C VAL A 92 2.57 -2.85 -5.57
N ILE A 93 2.93 -1.65 -5.14
CA ILE A 93 4.25 -1.32 -4.61
C ILE A 93 4.07 -0.97 -3.15
N LEU A 94 4.76 -1.68 -2.24
CA LEU A 94 4.76 -1.35 -0.82
C LEU A 94 5.75 -0.22 -0.57
N ILE A 95 5.36 0.71 0.29
CA ILE A 95 6.22 1.81 0.71
C ILE A 95 6.14 1.93 2.23
N HIS A 96 7.30 1.86 2.88
CA HIS A 96 7.42 2.03 4.31
C HIS A 96 8.38 3.19 4.60
N ASN A 97 7.90 4.25 5.25
CA ASN A 97 8.77 5.33 5.69
C ASN A 97 9.33 5.05 7.09
N HIS A 98 10.63 5.27 7.26
CA HIS A 98 11.35 5.24 8.54
C HIS A 98 11.74 6.68 8.90
N PRO A 99 10.98 7.37 9.79
CA PRO A 99 11.30 8.74 10.22
C PRO A 99 12.67 8.85 10.90
N SER A 100 13.20 7.73 11.42
CA SER A 100 14.53 7.64 12.04
C SER A 100 15.68 7.95 11.09
N GLY A 101 15.46 7.93 9.78
CA GLY A 101 16.51 8.15 8.78
C GLY A 101 17.33 6.90 8.44
N ASN A 102 17.03 5.74 9.03
CA ASN A 102 17.63 4.48 8.65
C ASN A 102 16.83 3.83 7.49
N PHE A 103 17.48 3.53 6.37
CA PHE A 103 16.86 2.85 5.22
C PHE A 103 17.05 1.33 5.26
N THR A 104 17.66 0.79 6.32
CA THR A 104 17.87 -0.66 6.46
C THR A 104 16.54 -1.34 6.79
N PRO A 105 16.07 -2.29 5.96
CA PRO A 105 14.83 -3.02 6.23
C PRO A 105 14.95 -3.82 7.53
N SER A 106 13.91 -3.76 8.35
CA SER A 106 13.75 -4.57 9.55
C SER A 106 13.40 -6.03 9.21
N LYS A 107 13.43 -6.93 10.21
CA LYS A 107 12.98 -8.32 10.01
C LYS A 107 11.49 -8.35 9.68
N GLU A 108 10.73 -7.46 10.30
CA GLU A 108 9.30 -7.26 10.11
C GLU A 108 9.00 -6.84 8.66
N ASP A 109 9.82 -5.98 8.07
CA ASP A 109 9.71 -5.61 6.65
C ASP A 109 9.84 -6.82 5.72
N PHE A 110 10.84 -7.69 5.96
CA PHE A 110 11.01 -8.92 5.18
C PHE A 110 9.84 -9.88 5.34
N LEU A 111 9.32 -10.05 6.56
CA LEU A 111 8.18 -10.91 6.85
C LEU A 111 6.90 -10.40 6.16
N VAL A 112 6.63 -9.10 6.26
CA VAL A 112 5.50 -8.47 5.58
C VAL A 112 5.64 -8.64 4.07
N THR A 113 6.80 -8.33 3.49
CA THR A 113 7.06 -8.50 2.05
C THR A 113 6.74 -9.93 1.61
N THR A 114 7.33 -10.92 2.28
CA THR A 114 7.17 -12.34 1.94
C THR A 114 5.70 -12.76 1.99
N LYS A 115 5.00 -12.40 3.07
CA LYS A 115 3.58 -12.71 3.26
C LYS A 115 2.69 -12.05 2.20
N MET A 116 2.99 -10.80 1.84
CA MET A 116 2.24 -10.10 0.80
C MET A 116 2.51 -10.66 -0.59
N CYS A 117 3.75 -11.05 -0.92
CA CYS A 117 4.04 -11.71 -2.19
C CYS A 117 3.24 -13.01 -2.35
N ILE A 118 3.18 -13.85 -1.30
CA ILE A 118 2.39 -15.08 -1.30
C ILE A 118 0.89 -14.77 -1.46
N GLY A 119 0.37 -13.80 -0.69
CA GLY A 119 -1.04 -13.40 -0.79
C GLY A 119 -1.40 -12.80 -2.15
N GLY A 120 -0.49 -12.03 -2.75
CA GLY A 120 -0.63 -11.41 -4.05
C GLY A 120 -0.72 -12.44 -5.17
N ASP A 121 0.14 -13.47 -5.13
CA ASP A 121 0.10 -14.59 -6.08
C ASP A 121 -1.24 -15.32 -6.06
N ILE A 122 -1.78 -15.58 -4.87
CA ILE A 122 -3.11 -16.22 -4.70
C ILE A 122 -4.23 -15.33 -5.26
N LEU A 123 -4.13 -14.01 -5.11
CA LEU A 123 -5.16 -13.06 -5.53
C LEU A 123 -5.02 -12.59 -6.99
N GLY A 124 -3.91 -12.92 -7.66
CA GLY A 124 -3.58 -12.37 -8.98
C GLY A 124 -3.23 -10.87 -8.95
N ILE A 125 -2.73 -10.37 -7.82
CA ILE A 125 -2.28 -8.99 -7.63
C ILE A 125 -0.81 -9.02 -7.25
N ASP A 126 0.07 -8.70 -8.19
CA ASP A 126 1.51 -8.82 -7.98
C ASP A 126 2.00 -7.81 -6.94
N VAL A 127 2.96 -8.21 -6.10
CA VAL A 127 3.76 -7.29 -5.30
C VAL A 127 5.06 -7.06 -6.05
N TRP A 128 5.22 -5.89 -6.68
CA TRP A 128 6.36 -5.64 -7.57
C TRP A 128 7.61 -5.18 -6.82
N ASP A 129 7.44 -4.40 -5.77
CA ASP A 129 8.55 -3.89 -4.98
C ASP A 129 8.09 -3.54 -3.56
N HIS A 130 9.06 -3.48 -2.64
CA HIS A 130 8.89 -2.93 -1.31
C HIS A 130 10.02 -1.93 -1.04
N ILE A 131 9.65 -0.65 -1.06
CA ILE A 131 10.59 0.46 -0.95
C ILE A 131 10.57 1.01 0.46
N ILE A 132 11.72 0.93 1.12
CA ILE A 132 11.96 1.61 2.40
C ILE A 132 12.46 3.03 2.10
N ILE A 133 11.76 4.03 2.61
CA ILE A 133 12.12 5.44 2.46
C ILE A 133 12.56 5.97 3.82
N ALA A 134 13.74 6.55 3.89
CA ALA A 134 14.28 7.06 5.15
C ALA A 134 14.66 8.53 5.05
N GLY A 135 14.36 9.28 6.12
CA GLY A 135 14.70 10.70 6.24
C GLY A 135 13.61 11.64 5.72
N GLY A 136 13.66 12.91 6.14
CA GLY A 136 12.70 13.96 5.79
C GLY A 136 12.98 14.69 4.47
N SER A 137 13.76 14.10 3.57
CA SER A 137 14.05 14.72 2.27
C SER A 137 13.05 14.23 1.23
N GLY A 138 11.95 14.96 1.16
CA GLY A 138 11.20 15.13 -0.09
C GLY A 138 12.10 15.52 -1.24
#